data_AF-A0A517XUX3-F1
#
_entry.id   AF-A0A517XUX3-F1
#
_cell.length_a   1.000
_cell.length_b   1.000
_cell.length_c   1.000
_cell.angle_alpha   90.00
_cell.angle_beta   90.00
_cell.angle_gamma   90.00
#
_symmetry.space_group_name_H-M   'P 1'
#
loop_
_entity.id
_entity.type
_entity.pdbx_description
1 polymer ?
#
loop_
_entity_poly.entity_id
_entity_poly.type
_entity_poly.pdbx_seq_one_letter_code
_entity_poly.pdbx_strand_id
1 'polypeptide(L)'
;MKPHLKEQWCLPDGPSGEFVARMEDVIEVYHRPADPKRPLVCIDESSKQLVSEVREPLPTAPGAPARYDYEYKREGTANLFMISEPLAGWRQVTVTDRRTAKDFAEVLRWLVEERHPGADKLVLVTDNLNTHDPGCLYEAFEPDRARRIAAKLEWHYTPKHGSWLNVAECELAALSGQCLDRRIGSAGAAEPGGDGVGEGAERAEGRSELALHDGRRPGQTPPALPRTSKVLTD
;
A
#
# COMPACT_ATOMS: atom_id res chain seq x y z
N MET A 1 22.11 6.87 -2.77
CA MET A 1 22.25 6.66 -4.23
C MET A 1 21.53 7.84 -4.91
N LYS A 2 22.03 8.43 -6.01
CA LYS A 2 21.34 9.54 -6.72
C LYS A 2 20.54 8.98 -7.92
N PRO A 3 19.27 8.57 -7.75
CA PRO A 3 18.50 7.91 -8.81
C PRO A 3 18.28 8.79 -10.04
N HIS A 4 18.20 10.13 -9.89
CA HIS A 4 18.09 11.07 -11.02
C HIS A 4 19.34 11.17 -11.91
N LEU A 5 20.43 10.47 -11.57
CA LEU A 5 21.66 10.40 -12.39
C LEU A 5 21.83 9.03 -13.06
N LYS A 6 20.83 8.15 -12.99
CA LYS A 6 20.88 6.81 -13.57
C LYS A 6 19.68 6.61 -14.48
N GLU A 7 19.94 6.50 -15.77
CA GLU A 7 18.97 6.00 -16.75
C GLU A 7 19.03 4.47 -16.73
N GLN A 8 17.86 3.84 -16.73
CA GLN A 8 17.72 2.38 -16.70
C GLN A 8 16.73 1.96 -17.79
N TRP A 9 17.06 0.88 -18.49
CA TRP A 9 16.19 0.30 -19.50
C TRP A 9 14.99 -0.36 -18.80
N CYS A 10 13.78 0.18 -19.01
CA CYS A 10 12.57 -0.45 -18.48
C CYS A 10 12.17 -1.70 -19.28
N LEU A 11 12.53 -1.77 -20.56
CA LEU A 11 12.26 -2.88 -21.48
C LEU A 11 13.48 -3.09 -22.38
N PRO A 12 14.49 -3.86 -21.94
CA PRO A 12 15.76 -3.98 -22.65
C PRO A 12 15.61 -4.57 -24.07
N ASP A 13 14.64 -5.46 -24.28
CA ASP A 13 14.35 -6.08 -25.59
C ASP A 13 13.15 -5.43 -26.32
N GLY A 14 12.69 -4.27 -25.85
CA GLY A 14 11.44 -3.64 -26.32
C GLY A 14 10.16 -4.32 -25.79
N PRO A 15 8.98 -3.78 -26.10
CA PRO A 15 7.71 -4.34 -25.62
C PRO A 15 7.37 -5.62 -26.39
N SER A 16 7.15 -6.72 -25.66
CA SER A 16 6.58 -7.94 -26.24
C SER A 16 5.09 -7.76 -26.58
N GLY A 17 4.52 -8.62 -27.42
CA GLY A 17 3.08 -8.62 -27.69
C GLY A 17 2.24 -8.81 -26.42
N GLU A 18 2.70 -9.64 -25.48
CA GLU A 18 2.06 -9.82 -24.17
C GLU A 18 2.11 -8.53 -23.33
N PHE A 19 3.24 -7.82 -23.36
CA PHE A 19 3.37 -6.53 -22.68
C PHE A 19 2.33 -5.54 -23.19
N VAL A 20 2.23 -5.37 -24.51
CA VAL A 20 1.29 -4.43 -25.13
C VAL A 20 -0.16 -4.80 -24.78
N ALA A 21 -0.54 -6.07 -24.89
CA ALA A 21 -1.90 -6.50 -24.58
C ALA A 21 -2.32 -6.21 -23.13
N ARG A 22 -1.41 -6.44 -22.17
CA ARG A 22 -1.67 -6.14 -20.74
C ARG A 22 -1.67 -4.65 -20.45
N MET A 23 -0.79 -3.89 -21.09
CA MET A 23 -0.75 -2.44 -20.98
C MET A 23 -2.08 -1.84 -21.49
N GLU A 24 -2.54 -2.25 -22.67
CA GLU A 24 -3.80 -1.77 -23.26
C GLU A 24 -5.00 -2.11 -22.36
N ASP A 25 -5.07 -3.34 -21.83
CA ASP A 25 -6.12 -3.76 -20.88
C ASP A 25 -6.18 -2.87 -19.63
N VAL A 26 -5.03 -2.63 -18.98
CA VAL A 26 -4.96 -1.77 -17.78
C VAL A 26 -5.29 -0.32 -18.10
N ILE A 27 -4.79 0.21 -19.22
CA ILE A 27 -5.08 1.58 -19.67
C ILE A 27 -6.58 1.73 -19.96
N GLU A 28 -7.21 0.77 -20.63
CA GLU A 28 -8.64 0.78 -20.92
C GLU A 28 -9.46 0.84 -19.62
N VAL A 29 -9.07 0.05 -18.62
CA VAL A 29 -9.72 0.02 -17.30
C VAL A 29 -9.65 1.38 -16.61
N TYR A 30 -8.51 2.07 -16.65
CA TYR A 30 -8.40 3.41 -16.07
C TYR A 30 -9.19 4.49 -16.82
N HIS A 31 -9.52 4.28 -18.09
CA HIS A 31 -10.37 5.20 -18.86
C HIS A 31 -11.88 5.00 -18.63
N ARG A 32 -12.28 3.92 -17.94
CA ARG A 32 -13.70 3.70 -17.62
C ARG A 32 -14.22 4.83 -16.73
N PRO A 33 -15.45 5.30 -16.94
CA PRO A 33 -16.04 6.29 -16.04
C PRO A 33 -16.16 5.72 -14.63
N ALA A 34 -16.06 6.59 -13.62
CA ALA A 34 -16.25 6.18 -12.23
C ALA A 34 -17.67 5.61 -12.04
N ASP A 35 -17.74 4.36 -11.57
CA ASP A 35 -18.98 3.64 -11.29
C ASP A 35 -18.96 3.10 -9.85
N PRO A 36 -19.83 3.61 -8.95
CA PRO A 36 -19.92 3.10 -7.58
C PRO A 36 -20.31 1.61 -7.48
N LYS A 37 -20.91 1.02 -8.52
CA LYS A 37 -21.22 -0.41 -8.60
C LYS A 37 -20.06 -1.25 -9.10
N ARG A 38 -19.04 -0.61 -9.68
CA ARG A 38 -17.82 -1.21 -10.21
C ARG A 38 -16.59 -0.43 -9.77
N PRO A 39 -16.35 -0.30 -8.45
CA PRO A 39 -15.18 0.43 -7.96
C PRO A 39 -13.90 -0.16 -8.54
N LEU A 40 -13.04 0.73 -9.04
CA LEU A 40 -11.71 0.41 -9.50
C LEU A 40 -10.74 0.53 -8.32
N VAL A 41 -10.07 -0.57 -8.01
CA VAL A 41 -9.12 -0.69 -6.91
C VAL A 41 -7.79 -1.20 -7.44
N CYS A 42 -6.71 -0.53 -7.06
CA CYS A 42 -5.33 -0.95 -7.27
C CYS A 42 -4.78 -1.50 -5.95
N ILE A 43 -4.06 -2.62 -6.01
CA ILE A 43 -3.35 -3.18 -4.85
C ILE A 43 -1.89 -3.45 -5.23
N ASP A 44 -0.98 -3.15 -4.31
CA ASP A 44 0.42 -3.54 -4.37
C ASP A 44 0.98 -3.67 -2.95
N GLU A 45 2.14 -4.31 -2.79
CA GLU A 45 2.80 -4.48 -1.51
C GLU A 45 4.27 -4.09 -1.50
N SER A 46 4.70 -3.52 -0.38
CA SER A 46 6.12 -3.27 -0.10
C SER A 46 6.55 -3.85 1.24
N SER A 47 7.79 -4.33 1.30
CA SER A 47 8.41 -4.71 2.58
C SER A 47 9.20 -3.54 3.15
N LYS A 48 8.98 -3.24 4.44
CA LYS A 48 9.75 -2.26 5.19
C LYS A 48 10.60 -2.97 6.25
N GLN A 49 11.91 -2.81 6.14
CA GLN A 49 12.81 -3.25 7.21
C GLN A 49 12.59 -2.40 8.46
N LEU A 50 12.36 -3.06 9.60
CA LEU A 50 12.24 -2.41 10.90
C LEU A 50 13.61 -2.33 11.55
N VAL A 51 14.00 -1.11 11.91
CA VAL A 51 15.31 -0.77 12.42
C VAL A 51 15.17 0.24 13.55
N SER A 52 15.65 -0.12 14.73
CA SER A 52 15.79 0.76 15.89
C SER A 52 17.22 1.28 16.01
N GLU A 53 17.38 2.43 16.67
CA GLU A 53 18.70 2.96 17.01
C GLU A 53 19.24 2.25 18.25
N VAL A 54 20.52 1.87 18.23
CA VAL A 54 21.17 1.24 19.39
C VAL A 54 21.50 2.28 20.48
N ARG A 55 21.61 3.56 20.09
CA ARG A 55 21.86 4.69 21.00
C ARG A 55 20.94 5.84 20.66
N GLU A 56 20.51 6.56 21.68
CA GLU A 56 19.69 7.77 21.53
C GLU A 56 20.49 8.83 20.75
N PRO A 57 19.93 9.38 19.65
CA PRO A 57 20.64 10.34 18.84
C PRO A 57 20.85 11.64 19.62
N LEU A 58 22.04 12.22 19.47
CA LEU A 58 22.39 13.43 20.23
C LEU A 58 21.53 14.62 19.77
N PRO A 59 21.09 15.51 20.68
CA PRO A 59 20.33 16.69 20.32
C PRO A 59 21.07 17.52 19.28
N THR A 60 20.37 17.86 18.20
CA THR A 60 20.94 18.65 17.11
C THR A 60 20.93 20.14 17.49
N ALA A 61 22.09 20.79 17.52
CA ALA A 61 22.17 22.24 17.65
C ALA A 61 21.72 22.94 16.34
N PRO A 62 21.17 24.17 16.40
CA PRO A 62 20.80 24.92 15.19
C PRO A 62 21.97 25.04 14.21
N GLY A 63 21.77 24.61 12.96
CA GLY A 63 22.79 24.65 11.90
C GLY A 63 23.76 23.46 11.87
N ALA A 64 23.66 22.50 12.79
CA ALA A 64 24.42 21.25 12.74
C ALA A 64 23.56 20.12 12.12
N PRO A 65 24.15 19.19 11.35
CA PRO A 65 23.44 17.98 10.95
C PRO A 65 23.22 17.06 12.16
N ALA A 66 22.05 16.43 12.22
CA ALA A 66 21.74 15.40 13.22
C ALA A 66 22.77 14.26 13.15
N ARG A 67 23.26 13.81 14.32
CA ARG A 67 24.27 12.76 14.42
C ARG A 67 23.63 11.51 14.98
N TYR A 68 23.67 10.44 14.18
CA TYR A 68 23.16 9.13 14.53
C TYR A 68 24.31 8.16 14.70
N ASP A 69 24.14 7.17 15.59
CA ASP A 69 25.05 6.04 15.62
C ASP A 69 24.89 5.21 14.34
N TYR A 70 26.03 4.77 13.80
CA TYR A 70 26.07 3.88 12.66
C TYR A 70 25.52 2.50 13.03
N GLU A 71 25.67 2.08 14.30
CA GLU A 71 25.12 0.83 14.80
C GLU A 71 23.60 0.90 14.91
N TYR A 72 22.92 -0.09 14.32
CA TYR A 72 21.47 -0.20 14.32
C TYR A 72 21.05 -1.63 14.67
N LYS A 73 19.90 -1.78 15.33
CA LYS A 73 19.34 -3.10 15.64
C LYS A 73 18.23 -3.42 14.63
N ARG A 74 18.32 -4.61 14.02
CA ARG A 74 17.24 -5.12 13.15
C ARG A 74 16.14 -5.67 14.03
N GLU A 75 14.95 -5.10 13.91
CA GLU A 75 13.75 -5.52 14.63
C GLU A 75 12.83 -6.39 13.76
N GLY A 76 13.27 -6.70 12.53
CA GLY A 76 12.55 -7.56 11.58
C GLY A 76 12.12 -6.81 10.32
N THR A 77 11.02 -7.25 9.73
CA THR A 77 10.42 -6.67 8.53
C THR A 77 8.91 -6.61 8.71
N ALA A 78 8.30 -5.51 8.30
CA ALA A 78 6.86 -5.39 8.11
C ALA A 78 6.52 -5.47 6.63
N ASN A 79 5.31 -5.89 6.32
CA ASN A 79 4.70 -5.78 5.01
C ASN A 79 3.65 -4.67 5.01
N LEU A 80 3.56 -3.94 3.90
CA LEU A 80 2.63 -2.84 3.68
C LEU A 80 1.78 -3.19 2.47
N PHE A 81 0.50 -3.47 2.66
CA PHE A 81 -0.47 -3.46 1.56
C PHE A 81 -0.90 -2.02 1.30
N MET A 82 -0.65 -1.54 0.09
CA MET A 82 -1.23 -0.29 -0.41
C MET A 82 -2.45 -0.61 -1.25
N ILE A 83 -3.58 -0.06 -0.85
CA ILE A 83 -4.85 -0.15 -1.57
C ILE A 83 -5.24 1.25 -2.03
N SER A 84 -5.54 1.44 -3.30
CA SER A 84 -5.93 2.75 -3.86
C SER A 84 -7.18 2.63 -4.74
N GLU A 85 -8.12 3.55 -4.58
CA GLU A 85 -9.22 3.82 -5.51
C GLU A 85 -8.89 5.12 -6.25
N PRO A 86 -8.14 5.08 -7.38
CA PRO A 86 -7.60 6.29 -8.01
C PRO A 86 -8.69 7.27 -8.44
N LEU A 87 -9.80 6.76 -9.00
CA LEU A 87 -10.92 7.59 -9.45
C LEU A 87 -11.70 8.22 -8.30
N ALA A 88 -11.59 7.68 -7.08
CA ALA A 88 -12.21 8.22 -5.88
C ALA A 88 -11.24 9.10 -5.06
N GLY A 89 -9.96 9.17 -5.43
CA GLY A 89 -8.92 9.83 -4.65
C GLY A 89 -8.72 9.23 -3.26
N TRP A 90 -9.03 7.94 -3.08
CA TRP A 90 -8.96 7.26 -1.79
C TRP A 90 -7.87 6.22 -1.77
N ARG A 91 -7.25 6.02 -0.60
CA ARG A 91 -6.22 5.01 -0.38
C ARG A 91 -6.18 4.56 1.07
N GLN A 92 -5.63 3.38 1.29
CA GLN A 92 -5.41 2.79 2.61
C GLN A 92 -4.10 2.00 2.61
N VAL A 93 -3.37 2.11 3.71
CA VAL A 93 -2.22 1.26 4.00
C VAL A 93 -2.63 0.28 5.08
N THR A 94 -2.32 -0.99 4.89
CA THR A 94 -2.48 -2.02 5.93
C THR A 94 -1.12 -2.63 6.23
N VAL A 95 -0.64 -2.50 7.47
CA VAL A 95 0.60 -3.12 7.90
C VAL A 95 0.33 -4.55 8.37
N THR A 96 1.09 -5.51 7.87
CA THR A 96 1.06 -6.91 8.30
C THR A 96 2.46 -7.41 8.61
N ASP A 97 2.58 -8.46 9.45
CA ASP A 97 3.89 -9.05 9.73
C ASP A 97 4.47 -9.81 8.53
N ARG A 98 3.60 -10.29 7.64
CA ARG A 98 3.94 -11.16 6.51
C ARG A 98 3.13 -10.78 5.26
N ARG A 99 3.64 -11.20 4.10
CA ARG A 99 2.98 -11.13 2.80
C ARG A 99 2.68 -12.54 2.29
N THR A 100 1.62 -13.17 2.80
CA THR A 100 1.17 -14.48 2.34
C THR A 100 -0.06 -14.36 1.43
N ALA A 101 -0.34 -15.40 0.64
CA ALA A 101 -1.58 -15.50 -0.13
C ALA A 101 -2.84 -15.34 0.75
N LYS A 102 -2.78 -15.80 2.00
CA LYS A 102 -3.88 -15.63 2.97
C LYS A 102 -4.05 -14.19 3.43
N ASP A 103 -2.95 -13.46 3.62
CA ASP A 103 -3.01 -12.03 3.96
C ASP A 103 -3.63 -11.23 2.81
N PHE A 104 -3.24 -11.53 1.57
CA PHE A 104 -3.83 -10.93 0.38
C PHE A 104 -5.33 -11.28 0.24
N ALA A 105 -5.71 -12.55 0.47
CA ALA A 105 -7.09 -12.99 0.47
C ALA A 105 -7.97 -12.26 1.51
N GLU A 106 -7.42 -11.94 2.69
CA GLU A 106 -8.12 -11.11 3.68
C GLU A 106 -8.34 -9.67 3.21
N VAL A 107 -7.38 -9.07 2.49
CA VAL A 107 -7.55 -7.75 1.86
C VAL A 107 -8.70 -7.80 0.84
N LEU A 108 -8.72 -8.81 -0.03
CA LEU A 108 -9.79 -8.99 -1.02
C LEU A 108 -11.16 -9.21 -0.36
N ARG A 109 -11.20 -10.04 0.68
CA ARG A 109 -12.41 -10.29 1.47
C ARG A 109 -12.95 -8.99 2.07
N TRP A 110 -12.11 -8.22 2.75
CA TRP A 110 -12.50 -6.94 3.34
C TRP A 110 -13.02 -5.96 2.28
N LEU A 111 -12.32 -5.86 1.14
CA LEU A 111 -12.74 -5.02 0.02
C LEU A 111 -14.16 -5.38 -0.46
N VAL A 112 -14.43 -6.66 -0.62
CA VAL A 112 -15.68 -7.18 -1.20
C VAL A 112 -16.84 -7.22 -0.20
N GLU A 113 -16.58 -7.62 1.03
CA GLU A 113 -17.62 -7.87 2.04
C GLU A 113 -17.89 -6.65 2.93
N GLU A 114 -16.92 -5.76 3.14
CA GLU A 114 -17.04 -4.66 4.11
C GLU A 114 -16.96 -3.29 3.46
N ARG A 115 -15.97 -3.06 2.59
CA ARG A 115 -15.75 -1.76 1.96
C ARG A 115 -16.75 -1.50 0.82
N HIS A 116 -17.01 -2.52 0.01
CA HIS A 116 -17.90 -2.46 -1.17
C HIS A 116 -18.96 -3.59 -1.21
N PRO A 117 -19.73 -3.81 -0.12
CA PRO A 117 -20.71 -4.91 -0.06
C PRO A 117 -21.77 -4.82 -1.16
N GLY A 118 -22.12 -3.59 -1.57
CA GLY A 118 -23.14 -3.30 -2.58
C GLY A 118 -22.64 -3.19 -4.02
N ALA A 119 -21.35 -3.46 -4.28
CA ALA A 119 -20.80 -3.51 -5.63
C ALA A 119 -21.17 -4.81 -6.33
N ASP A 120 -21.44 -4.72 -7.63
CA ASP A 120 -21.75 -5.85 -8.49
C ASP A 120 -20.46 -6.57 -8.89
N LYS A 121 -19.43 -5.77 -9.19
CA LYS A 121 -18.05 -6.20 -9.43
C LYS A 121 -17.09 -5.23 -8.77
N LEU A 122 -15.91 -5.70 -8.37
CA LEU A 122 -14.78 -4.88 -7.99
C LEU A 122 -13.71 -5.09 -9.06
N VAL A 123 -13.37 -4.00 -9.75
CA VAL A 123 -12.36 -4.00 -10.80
C VAL A 123 -11.01 -3.88 -10.13
N LEU A 124 -10.22 -4.94 -10.17
CA LEU A 124 -8.99 -5.09 -9.43
C LEU A 124 -7.80 -5.01 -10.38
N VAL A 125 -6.95 -4.00 -10.20
CA VAL A 125 -5.64 -3.89 -10.86
C VAL A 125 -4.56 -4.30 -9.86
N THR A 126 -3.73 -5.28 -10.22
CA THR A 126 -2.61 -5.74 -9.38
C THR A 126 -1.45 -6.22 -10.25
N ASP A 127 -0.28 -6.43 -9.65
CA ASP A 127 0.84 -7.07 -10.35
C ASP A 127 0.56 -8.56 -10.62
N ASN A 128 1.40 -9.18 -11.46
CA ASN A 128 1.24 -10.58 -11.84
C ASN A 128 2.03 -11.53 -10.91
N LEU A 129 1.98 -11.28 -9.60
CA LEU A 129 2.57 -12.17 -8.60
C LEU A 129 1.79 -13.49 -8.55
N ASN A 130 2.47 -14.60 -8.28
CA ASN A 130 1.87 -15.94 -8.24
C ASN A 130 0.84 -16.14 -7.12
N THR A 131 0.72 -15.21 -6.18
CA THR A 131 -0.29 -15.20 -5.13
C THR A 131 -1.50 -14.34 -5.49
N HIS A 132 -1.43 -13.57 -6.58
CA HIS A 132 -2.47 -12.65 -7.02
C HIS A 132 -3.39 -13.35 -8.01
N ASP A 133 -4.10 -14.35 -7.51
CA ASP A 133 -5.07 -15.09 -8.30
C ASP A 133 -6.22 -15.59 -7.42
N PRO A 134 -7.35 -15.99 -8.01
CA PRO A 134 -8.50 -16.48 -7.23
C PRO A 134 -8.19 -17.65 -6.28
N GLY A 135 -7.14 -18.43 -6.53
CA GLY A 135 -6.69 -19.53 -5.69
C GLY A 135 -6.37 -19.11 -4.26
N CYS A 136 -5.84 -17.90 -4.04
CA CYS A 136 -5.56 -17.38 -2.69
C CYS A 136 -6.82 -17.38 -1.80
N LEU A 137 -7.99 -17.14 -2.38
CA LEU A 137 -9.26 -17.16 -1.67
C LEU A 137 -9.66 -18.58 -1.25
N TYR A 138 -9.41 -19.59 -2.08
CA TYR A 138 -9.71 -20.99 -1.77
C TYR A 138 -8.70 -21.59 -0.79
N GLU A 139 -7.49 -21.06 -0.72
CA GLU A 139 -6.53 -21.41 0.32
C GLU A 139 -6.87 -20.78 1.69
N ALA A 140 -7.52 -19.61 1.68
CA ALA A 140 -7.83 -18.85 2.88
C ALA A 140 -9.22 -19.15 3.47
N PHE A 141 -10.21 -19.43 2.63
CA PHE A 141 -11.62 -19.52 3.04
C PHE A 141 -12.31 -20.79 2.56
N GLU A 142 -13.40 -21.16 3.25
CA GLU A 142 -14.29 -22.23 2.81
C GLU A 142 -14.74 -22.02 1.35
N PRO A 143 -14.84 -23.09 0.54
CA PRO A 143 -15.07 -22.98 -0.90
C PRO A 143 -16.26 -22.11 -1.30
N ASP A 144 -17.36 -22.17 -0.55
CA ASP A 144 -18.56 -21.37 -0.82
C ASP A 144 -18.32 -19.87 -0.63
N ARG A 145 -17.54 -19.49 0.41
CA ARG A 145 -17.19 -18.09 0.66
C ARG A 145 -16.17 -17.62 -0.37
N ALA A 146 -15.12 -18.41 -0.62
CA ALA A 146 -14.10 -18.12 -1.62
C ALA A 146 -14.73 -17.88 -3.00
N ARG A 147 -15.65 -18.75 -3.42
CA ARG A 147 -16.38 -18.63 -4.68
C ARG A 147 -17.20 -17.34 -4.76
N ARG A 148 -17.92 -16.98 -3.69
CA ARG A 148 -18.72 -15.74 -3.64
C ARG A 148 -17.85 -14.49 -3.78
N ILE A 149 -16.71 -14.46 -3.09
CA ILE A 149 -15.77 -13.33 -3.17
C ILE A 149 -15.15 -13.27 -4.57
N ALA A 150 -14.60 -14.39 -5.06
CA ALA A 150 -13.99 -14.47 -6.39
C ALA A 150 -14.96 -14.06 -7.51
N ALA A 151 -16.24 -14.44 -7.38
CA ALA A 151 -17.28 -14.05 -8.34
C ALA A 151 -17.54 -12.54 -8.40
N LYS A 152 -17.17 -11.77 -7.37
CA LYS A 152 -17.25 -10.30 -7.37
C LYS A 152 -16.00 -9.63 -7.90
N LEU A 153 -14.89 -10.33 -8.12
CA LEU A 153 -13.65 -9.74 -8.63
C LEU A 153 -13.62 -9.76 -10.17
N GLU A 154 -13.05 -8.71 -10.74
CA GLU A 154 -12.68 -8.59 -12.15
C GLU A 154 -11.20 -8.23 -12.20
N TRP A 155 -10.36 -9.17 -12.62
CA TRP A 155 -8.90 -9.06 -12.51
C TRP A 155 -8.28 -8.45 -13.74
N HIS A 156 -7.40 -7.47 -13.52
CA HIS A 156 -6.53 -6.86 -14.50
C HIS A 156 -5.10 -6.87 -13.97
N TYR A 157 -4.18 -7.38 -14.77
CA TYR A 157 -2.79 -7.59 -14.36
C TYR A 157 -1.87 -6.65 -15.11
N THR A 158 -1.03 -5.92 -14.37
CA THR A 158 0.01 -5.12 -15.02
C THR A 158 1.02 -6.01 -15.75
N PRO A 159 1.56 -5.55 -16.88
CA PRO A 159 2.59 -6.31 -17.59
C PRO A 159 3.85 -6.47 -16.73
N LYS A 160 4.59 -7.56 -16.98
CA LYS A 160 5.94 -7.72 -16.43
C LYS A 160 6.80 -6.52 -16.86
N HIS A 161 7.60 -6.00 -15.94
CA HIS A 161 8.38 -4.76 -16.12
C HIS A 161 7.54 -3.48 -16.35
N GLY A 162 6.22 -3.55 -16.19
CA GLY A 162 5.29 -2.41 -16.30
C GLY A 162 4.65 -2.05 -14.97
N SER A 163 5.41 -2.19 -13.89
CA SER A 163 4.95 -2.01 -12.51
C SER A 163 4.41 -0.59 -12.27
N TRP A 164 5.03 0.42 -12.89
CA TRP A 164 4.59 1.83 -12.96
C TRP A 164 3.17 2.07 -13.50
N LEU A 165 2.51 1.08 -14.11
CA LEU A 165 1.09 1.15 -14.48
C LEU A 165 0.15 0.88 -13.29
N ASN A 166 0.64 0.31 -12.19
CA ASN A 166 -0.14 0.08 -10.98
C ASN A 166 -0.13 1.35 -10.11
N VAL A 167 -1.29 2.00 -9.94
CA VAL A 167 -1.37 3.22 -9.11
C VAL A 167 -0.97 2.95 -7.65
N ALA A 168 -1.22 1.74 -7.13
CA ALA A 168 -0.82 1.39 -5.77
C ALA A 168 0.71 1.42 -5.60
N GLU A 169 1.49 1.05 -6.62
CA GLU A 169 2.94 1.14 -6.59
C GLU A 169 3.42 2.60 -6.59
N CYS A 170 2.78 3.47 -7.37
CA CYS A 170 3.06 4.91 -7.36
C CYS A 170 2.80 5.51 -5.97
N GLU A 171 1.71 5.11 -5.31
CA GLU A 171 1.41 5.52 -3.93
C GLU A 171 2.42 4.95 -2.93
N LEU A 172 2.89 3.70 -3.11
CA LEU A 172 3.97 3.13 -2.29
C LEU A 172 5.29 3.89 -2.47
N ALA A 173 5.63 4.29 -3.70
CA ALA A 173 6.82 5.08 -3.97
C ALA A 173 6.74 6.45 -3.27
N ALA A 174 5.58 7.11 -3.31
CA ALA A 174 5.34 8.36 -2.59
C ALA A 174 5.43 8.17 -1.07
N LEU A 175 4.76 7.15 -0.52
CA LEU A 175 4.81 6.81 0.90
C LEU A 175 6.26 6.53 1.36
N SER A 176 6.99 5.76 0.56
CA SER A 176 8.37 5.39 0.85
C SER A 176 9.27 6.63 0.90
N GLY A 177 9.22 7.48 -0.13
CA GLY A 177 10.06 8.67 -0.22
C GLY A 177 9.70 9.79 0.75
N GLN A 178 8.43 9.89 1.17
CA GLN A 178 7.96 11.01 2.01
C GLN A 178 7.83 10.66 3.49
N CYS A 179 7.46 9.41 3.81
CA CYS A 179 7.08 9.03 5.17
C CYS A 179 7.98 7.94 5.78
N LEU A 180 8.53 7.06 4.94
CA LEU A 180 9.29 5.90 5.38
C LEU A 180 10.80 6.04 5.15
N ASP A 181 11.31 7.14 4.59
CA ASP A 181 12.76 7.39 4.44
C ASP A 181 13.41 7.82 5.78
N ARG A 182 13.14 7.03 6.82
CA ARG A 182 13.66 7.16 8.18
C ARG A 182 13.77 5.78 8.84
N ARG A 183 14.50 5.71 9.96
CA ARG A 183 14.55 4.50 10.81
C ARG A 183 13.21 4.35 11.54
N ILE A 184 12.64 3.15 11.50
CA ILE A 184 11.35 2.81 12.11
C ILE A 184 11.53 1.52 12.90
N GLY A 185 11.46 1.59 14.23
CA GLY A 185 11.76 0.45 15.11
C GLY A 185 10.61 -0.56 15.27
N SER A 186 9.38 -0.20 14.88
CA SER A 186 8.19 -1.04 15.12
C SER A 186 7.13 -0.87 14.03
N ALA A 187 6.35 -1.92 13.76
CA ALA A 187 5.26 -1.92 12.78
C ALA A 187 4.24 -0.79 13.03
N GLY A 188 3.86 -0.53 14.29
CA GLY A 188 2.92 0.55 14.64
C GLY A 188 3.40 1.96 14.28
N ALA A 189 4.72 2.17 14.12
CA ALA A 189 5.30 3.46 13.71
C ALA A 189 5.45 3.57 12.17
N ALA A 190 5.20 2.49 11.44
CA ALA A 190 5.07 2.49 9.97
C ALA A 190 3.64 2.79 9.51
N GLU A 191 2.67 2.78 10.43
CA GLU A 191 1.28 3.16 10.16
C GLU A 191 1.17 4.67 9.90
N PRO A 192 0.30 5.10 8.96
CA PRO A 192 -0.02 6.52 8.80
C PRO A 192 -0.63 7.08 10.11
N GLY A 193 0.10 7.99 10.77
CA GLY A 193 -0.31 8.62 12.03
C GLY A 193 0.27 8.02 13.31
N GLY A 194 1.21 7.06 13.24
CA GLY A 194 1.95 6.57 14.41
C GLY A 194 2.87 7.65 15.00
N ASP A 195 2.66 7.95 16.29
CA ASP A 195 3.27 9.05 17.05
C ASP A 195 4.78 9.23 16.84
N GLY A 196 5.14 10.47 16.49
CA GLY A 196 6.50 10.96 16.36
C GLY A 196 6.59 12.50 16.23
N VAL A 197 5.57 13.23 16.69
CA VAL A 197 5.65 14.68 16.90
C VAL A 197 5.86 14.89 18.39
N GLY A 198 7.13 14.93 18.81
CA GLY A 198 7.49 15.36 20.16
C GLY A 198 7.19 16.85 20.34
N GLU A 199 6.47 17.16 21.40
CA GLU A 199 6.09 18.50 21.87
C GLU A 199 7.30 19.44 22.03
N GLY A 200 7.23 20.60 21.40
CA GLY A 200 8.26 21.64 21.56
C GLY A 200 8.35 22.62 20.38
N ALA A 201 7.23 23.21 19.97
CA ALA A 201 7.26 24.40 19.11
C ALA A 201 6.13 25.35 19.53
N GLU A 202 6.54 26.44 20.16
CA GLU A 202 5.71 27.61 20.41
C GLU A 202 4.96 28.05 19.15
N ARG A 203 3.73 28.54 19.39
CA ARG A 203 2.79 29.04 18.40
C ARG A 203 3.47 29.99 17.41
N ALA A 204 3.49 29.57 16.14
CA ALA A 204 3.50 30.47 15.01
C ALA A 204 2.20 30.23 14.23
N GLU A 205 1.36 31.26 14.18
CA GLU A 205 0.14 31.28 13.38
C GLU A 205 0.50 31.08 11.90
N GLY A 206 0.08 29.95 11.32
CA GLY A 206 0.31 29.67 9.90
C GLY A 206 0.28 28.20 9.53
N ARG A 207 -0.93 27.63 9.47
CA ARG A 207 -1.32 26.41 8.71
C ARG A 207 -0.27 25.28 8.59
N SER A 208 -0.42 24.23 9.40
CA SER A 208 0.07 22.89 9.03
C SER A 208 -0.69 21.78 9.77
N GLU A 209 -1.90 21.50 9.31
CA GLU A 209 -2.56 20.22 9.50
C GLU A 209 -2.58 19.59 8.11
N LEU A 210 -1.70 18.60 7.85
CA LEU A 210 -1.75 17.85 6.60
C LEU A 210 -2.91 16.85 6.69
N ALA A 211 -4.13 17.37 6.74
CA ALA A 211 -5.32 16.61 6.43
C ALA A 211 -5.19 16.16 4.97
N LEU A 212 -4.91 14.87 4.76
CA LEU A 212 -5.01 14.25 3.44
C LEU A 212 -6.46 14.43 2.99
N HIS A 213 -6.68 15.34 2.04
CA HIS A 213 -8.00 15.74 1.56
C HIS A 213 -8.88 14.52 1.23
N ASP A 214 -9.86 14.25 2.09
CA ASP A 214 -11.00 13.40 1.77
C ASP A 214 -11.94 14.19 0.86
N GLY A 215 -12.04 13.79 -0.41
CA GLY A 215 -12.92 14.39 -1.40
C GLY A 215 -14.38 13.95 -1.29
N ARG A 216 -14.85 13.40 -0.15
CA ARG A 216 -16.22 12.91 0.02
C ARG A 216 -17.12 13.75 0.91
N ARG A 217 -18.42 13.62 0.65
CA ARG A 217 -19.54 14.17 1.44
C ARG A 217 -19.54 13.53 2.84
N PRO A 218 -19.94 14.27 3.89
CA PRO A 218 -19.95 13.76 5.27
C PRO A 218 -20.87 12.52 5.40
N GLY A 219 -20.34 11.40 5.89
CA GLY A 219 -21.15 10.26 6.36
C GLY A 219 -20.69 8.82 6.06
N GLN A 220 -19.56 8.56 5.41
CA GLN A 220 -19.09 7.18 5.18
C GLN A 220 -17.58 7.03 5.35
N THR A 221 -17.15 6.76 6.59
CA THR A 221 -15.87 6.10 6.84
C THR A 221 -16.14 4.59 6.89
N PRO A 222 -15.74 3.80 5.88
CA PRO A 222 -15.82 2.35 5.97
C PRO A 222 -14.88 1.85 7.08
N PRO A 223 -15.18 0.69 7.70
CA PRO A 223 -14.33 0.15 8.75
C PRO A 223 -12.93 -0.12 8.18
N ALA A 224 -11.90 0.34 8.89
CA ALA A 224 -10.52 -0.05 8.60
C ALA A 224 -10.39 -1.58 8.71
N LEU A 225 -9.50 -2.17 7.92
CA LEU A 225 -9.18 -3.59 8.03
C LEU A 225 -8.81 -3.92 9.50
N PRO A 226 -9.43 -4.91 10.15
CA PRO A 226 -9.10 -5.25 11.53
C PRO A 226 -7.65 -5.69 11.63
N ARG A 227 -6.91 -5.15 12.60
CA ARG A 227 -5.49 -5.45 12.83
C ARG A 227 -5.31 -6.94 13.10
N THR A 228 -4.50 -7.63 12.30
CA THR A 228 -4.07 -9.00 12.58
C THR A 228 -2.88 -8.97 13.55
N SER A 229 -3.12 -8.57 14.80
CA SER A 229 -2.16 -8.80 15.88
C SER A 229 -2.33 -10.23 16.36
N LYS A 230 -1.52 -11.18 15.86
CA LYS A 230 -1.38 -12.45 16.58
C LYS A 230 -0.62 -12.15 17.87
N VAL A 231 -1.35 -12.01 18.97
CA VAL A 231 -0.77 -12.13 20.31
C VAL A 231 -0.17 -13.54 20.37
N LEU A 232 1.16 -13.63 20.39
CA LEU A 232 1.83 -14.85 20.85
C LEU A 232 1.39 -15.04 22.30
N THR A 233 0.46 -15.95 22.54
CA THR A 233 0.28 -16.55 23.86
C THR A 233 1.28 -17.70 23.98
N ASP A 234 2.00 -17.67 25.10
CA ASP A 234 3.11 -18.56 25.51
C ASP A 234 2.86 -20.07 25.34
#